data_AF-A0A8H4EDP3-F1
#
_entry.id   AF-A0A8H4EDP3-F1
#
_cell.length_a   1.000
_cell.length_b   1.000
_cell.length_c   1.000
_cell.angle_alpha   90.00
_cell.angle_beta   90.00
_cell.angle_gamma   90.00
#
_symmetry.space_group_name_H-M   'P 1'
#
loop_
_entity.id
_entity.type
_entity.pdbx_description
1 polymer ?
#
loop_
_entity_poly.entity_id
_entity_poly.type
_entity_poly.pdbx_seq_one_letter_code
_entity_poly.pdbx_strand_id
1 'polypeptide(L)'
;MPLTGKLEISIRVIYHGVSDNNKIITGDKEMRPITFHTWAFRSLDGQFRVYRRRCQDPSSLEAEEWETFYDHGYRHYFWDNPDKLINVSENPGQFPTLYPGESWSDFWIMDGELLPDDMKLGEQLRYQFKGNTLDWWDWGTAEDHAQTIVTLPGSGVEPISNPKDNDGRPKVVVPASNIVQWTVASD
;
A
#
# COMPACT_ATOMS: atom_id res chain seq x y z
N MET A 1 -31.68 6.10 4.44
CA MET A 1 -30.81 7.19 3.96
C MET A 1 -29.49 6.55 3.57
N PRO A 2 -28.88 6.90 2.42
CA PRO A 2 -27.54 6.43 2.12
C PRO A 2 -26.59 6.94 3.22
N LEU A 3 -25.70 6.08 3.69
CA LEU A 3 -24.68 6.46 4.65
C LEU A 3 -23.69 7.39 3.95
N THR A 4 -23.74 8.66 4.29
CA THR A 4 -22.84 9.69 3.75
C THR A 4 -21.67 9.88 4.70
N GLY A 5 -20.56 9.21 4.42
CA GLY A 5 -19.33 9.36 5.19
C GLY A 5 -18.10 9.46 4.29
N LYS A 6 -17.16 10.34 4.66
CA LYS A 6 -15.81 10.35 4.08
C LYS A 6 -14.83 10.01 5.19
N LEU A 7 -14.15 8.89 5.06
CA LEU A 7 -13.10 8.48 5.98
C LEU A 7 -11.75 8.72 5.31
N GLU A 8 -10.96 9.61 5.90
CA GLU A 8 -9.56 9.76 5.49
C GLU A 8 -8.74 8.62 6.08
N ILE A 9 -8.07 7.89 5.20
CA ILE A 9 -7.15 6.82 5.54
C ILE A 9 -5.74 7.27 5.19
N SER A 10 -4.80 7.10 6.12
CA SER A 10 -3.39 7.34 5.87
C SER A 10 -2.57 6.08 6.11
N ILE A 11 -1.51 5.92 5.32
CA ILE A 11 -0.48 4.91 5.50
C ILE A 11 0.84 5.60 5.79
N ARG A 12 1.61 5.03 6.72
CA ARG A 12 2.97 5.45 7.02
C ARG A 12 3.89 4.23 6.98
N VAL A 13 4.95 4.33 6.20
CA VAL A 13 5.94 3.28 6.01
C VAL A 13 7.25 3.79 6.56
N ILE A 14 7.85 3.06 7.50
CA ILE A 14 9.12 3.44 8.13
C ILE A 14 10.18 2.48 7.61
N TYR A 15 11.28 3.02 7.10
CA TYR A 15 12.43 2.22 6.71
C TYR A 15 13.40 2.11 7.89
N HIS A 16 13.66 0.90 8.37
CA HIS A 16 14.49 0.68 9.57
C HIS A 16 15.98 0.43 9.26
N GLY A 17 16.38 0.40 7.98
CA GLY A 17 17.70 -0.09 7.60
C GLY A 17 17.75 -1.61 7.41
N VAL A 18 18.92 -2.14 7.08
CA VAL A 18 19.16 -3.59 6.96
C VAL A 18 19.64 -4.12 8.31
N SER A 19 18.94 -5.13 8.86
CA SER A 19 19.37 -5.84 10.08
C SER A 19 19.77 -7.28 9.72
N ASP A 20 21.06 -7.56 9.65
CA ASP A 20 21.59 -8.92 9.62
C ASP A 20 21.75 -9.43 11.06
N ASN A 21 20.86 -10.31 11.50
CA ASN A 21 20.90 -10.90 12.85
C ASN A 21 22.16 -11.74 13.15
N ASN A 22 23.09 -11.90 12.21
CA ASN A 22 24.26 -12.79 12.31
C ASN A 22 25.61 -12.17 11.89
N LYS A 23 25.69 -10.87 11.56
CA LYS A 23 26.96 -10.20 11.29
C LYS A 23 26.94 -8.78 11.83
N ILE A 24 28.06 -8.36 12.42
CA ILE A 24 28.31 -6.95 12.73
C ILE A 24 28.28 -6.21 11.40
N ILE A 25 27.20 -5.45 11.19
CA ILE A 25 27.07 -4.58 10.05
C ILE A 25 27.98 -3.38 10.33
N THR A 26 28.93 -3.12 9.44
CA THR A 26 29.71 -1.88 9.49
C THR A 26 28.76 -0.71 9.24
N GLY A 27 28.88 0.39 9.99
CA GLY A 27 27.91 1.51 10.00
C GLY A 27 27.46 2.03 8.62
N ASP A 28 28.30 1.92 7.59
CA ASP A 28 27.99 2.29 6.21
C ASP A 28 26.85 1.47 5.56
N LYS A 29 26.59 0.25 6.04
CA LYS A 29 25.50 -0.61 5.54
C LYS A 29 24.20 -0.45 6.33
N GLU A 30 24.27 -0.10 7.61
CA GLU A 30 23.08 0.20 8.42
C GLU A 30 22.44 1.51 7.99
N MET A 31 23.24 2.46 7.48
CA MET A 31 22.83 3.81 7.06
C MET A 31 22.45 3.91 5.58
N ARG A 32 22.37 2.77 4.87
CA ARG A 32 22.20 2.76 3.41
C ARG A 32 20.76 3.17 3.03
N PRO A 33 20.58 4.20 2.17
CA PRO A 33 19.25 4.59 1.70
C PRO A 33 18.68 3.58 0.70
N ILE A 34 17.35 3.52 0.65
CA ILE A 34 16.58 2.73 -0.32
C ILE A 34 15.70 3.64 -1.15
N THR A 35 15.68 3.42 -2.46
CA THR A 35 14.71 4.03 -3.38
C THR A 35 13.77 2.94 -3.90
N PHE A 36 12.47 3.18 -3.87
CA PHE A 36 11.49 2.14 -4.21
C PHE A 36 10.27 2.69 -4.94
N HIS A 37 9.59 1.84 -5.72
CA HIS A 37 8.35 2.20 -6.38
C HIS A 37 7.15 2.08 -5.42
N THR A 38 6.29 3.10 -5.36
CA THR A 38 5.15 3.16 -4.44
C THR A 38 3.96 2.28 -4.82
N TRP A 39 4.05 1.54 -5.93
CA TRP A 39 2.94 0.71 -6.44
C TRP A 39 2.40 -0.28 -5.41
N ALA A 40 3.28 -0.86 -4.58
CA ALA A 40 2.88 -1.80 -3.53
C ALA A 40 1.85 -1.24 -2.52
N PHE A 41 1.75 0.09 -2.43
CA PHE A 41 0.86 0.82 -1.53
C PHE A 41 -0.36 1.42 -2.23
N ARG A 42 -0.52 1.19 -3.53
CA ARG A 42 -1.72 1.61 -4.24
C ARG A 42 -2.88 0.73 -3.81
N SER A 43 -4.05 1.35 -3.63
CA SER A 43 -5.27 0.65 -3.23
C SER A 43 -5.74 -0.42 -4.23
N LEU A 44 -5.22 -0.34 -5.47
CA LEU A 44 -5.67 -1.04 -6.66
C LEU A 44 -5.48 -2.57 -6.65
N ASP A 45 -4.48 -3.10 -5.93
CA ASP A 45 -4.12 -4.53 -6.03
C ASP A 45 -4.75 -5.42 -4.97
N GLY A 46 -5.81 -4.93 -4.32
CA GLY A 46 -6.52 -5.72 -3.32
C GLY A 46 -5.71 -6.02 -2.04
N GLN A 47 -4.62 -5.27 -1.85
CA GLN A 47 -3.81 -5.35 -0.63
C GLN A 47 -4.51 -4.66 0.53
N PHE A 48 -5.39 -3.72 0.24
CA PHE A 48 -6.24 -3.06 1.22
C PHE A 48 -7.60 -3.73 1.27
N ARG A 49 -7.95 -4.24 2.44
CA ARG A 49 -9.21 -4.96 2.66
C ARG A 49 -10.07 -4.28 3.69
N VAL A 50 -11.37 -4.26 3.40
CA VAL A 50 -12.39 -3.89 4.36
C VAL A 50 -13.13 -5.14 4.84
N TYR A 51 -13.23 -5.27 6.16
CA TYR A 51 -13.99 -6.32 6.83
C TYR A 51 -15.20 -5.71 7.53
N ARG A 52 -16.32 -6.43 7.50
CA ARG A 52 -17.57 -6.02 8.16
C ARG A 52 -17.91 -7.04 9.25
N ARG A 53 -18.40 -6.53 10.38
CA ARG A 53 -19.07 -7.33 11.40
C ARG A 53 -20.52 -6.89 11.46
N ARG A 54 -21.42 -7.82 11.13
CA ARG A 54 -22.86 -7.62 11.31
C ARG A 54 -23.18 -7.62 12.80
N CYS A 55 -24.04 -6.71 13.24
CA CYS A 55 -24.50 -6.69 14.61
C CYS A 55 -25.32 -7.96 14.88
N GLN A 56 -24.69 -8.97 15.50
CA GLN A 56 -25.40 -10.06 16.15
C GLN A 56 -25.70 -9.66 17.60
N ASP A 57 -26.77 -10.25 18.15
CA ASP A 57 -27.20 -10.09 19.53
C ASP A 57 -25.96 -10.10 20.48
N PRO A 58 -25.79 -9.09 21.36
CA PRO A 58 -24.65 -9.03 22.28
C PRO A 58 -24.54 -10.22 23.24
N SER A 59 -25.55 -11.10 23.28
CA SER A 59 -25.54 -12.39 24.01
C SER A 59 -24.98 -13.59 23.23
N SER A 60 -24.68 -13.43 21.93
CA SER A 60 -24.12 -14.47 21.07
C SER A 60 -22.61 -14.62 21.31
N LEU A 61 -22.21 -15.73 21.94
CA LEU A 61 -20.82 -16.17 22.11
C LEU A 61 -20.28 -16.93 20.88
N GLU A 62 -21.00 -16.92 19.75
CA GLU A 62 -20.53 -17.51 18.50
C GLU A 62 -19.39 -16.65 17.94
N ALA A 63 -18.38 -17.30 17.36
CA ALA A 63 -17.09 -16.74 16.98
C ALA A 63 -17.19 -15.36 16.27
N GLU A 64 -16.22 -14.47 16.54
CA GLU A 64 -16.07 -13.17 15.86
C GLU A 64 -15.95 -13.37 14.33
N GLU A 65 -17.08 -13.45 13.63
CA GLU A 65 -17.10 -13.67 12.18
C GLU A 65 -17.02 -12.31 11.46
N TRP A 66 -15.81 -11.99 11.00
CA TRP A 66 -15.54 -10.84 10.15
C TRP A 66 -15.62 -11.28 8.68
N GLU A 67 -16.59 -10.76 7.94
CA GLU A 67 -16.70 -11.04 6.51
C GLU A 67 -15.85 -10.05 5.69
N THR A 68 -15.12 -10.54 4.70
CA THR A 68 -14.48 -9.67 3.70
C THR A 68 -15.56 -9.25 2.72
N PHE A 69 -15.81 -7.95 2.57
CA PHE A 69 -16.85 -7.50 1.66
C PHE A 69 -16.30 -6.71 0.48
N TYR A 70 -15.13 -6.08 0.61
CA TYR A 70 -14.56 -5.28 -0.46
C TYR A 70 -13.05 -5.38 -0.54
N ASP A 71 -12.61 -5.53 -1.77
CA ASP A 71 -11.23 -5.45 -2.19
C ASP A 71 -11.10 -4.15 -2.98
N HIS A 72 -10.25 -3.21 -2.57
CA HIS A 72 -10.19 -1.85 -3.15
C HIS A 72 -9.61 -1.77 -4.59
N GLY A 73 -9.87 -2.78 -5.42
CA GLY A 73 -9.55 -2.74 -6.84
C GLY A 73 -10.48 -1.78 -7.59
N TYR A 74 -9.97 -0.61 -7.99
CA TYR A 74 -10.70 0.22 -8.94
C TYR A 74 -10.95 -0.58 -10.22
N ARG A 75 -12.14 -0.45 -10.81
CA ARG A 75 -12.40 -0.98 -12.16
C ARG A 75 -11.58 -0.17 -13.17
N HIS A 76 -10.61 -0.81 -13.80
CA HIS A 76 -9.82 -0.18 -14.84
C HIS A 76 -10.58 -0.11 -16.17
N TYR A 77 -10.53 1.08 -16.79
CA TYR A 77 -10.62 1.20 -18.23
C TYR A 77 -9.20 1.03 -18.76
N PHE A 78 -8.90 -0.14 -19.34
CA PHE A 78 -7.65 -0.35 -20.05
C PHE A 78 -7.69 0.50 -21.32
N TRP A 79 -6.94 1.59 -21.32
CA TRP A 79 -6.60 2.29 -22.54
C TRP A 79 -5.33 1.63 -23.08
N ASP A 80 -5.31 1.24 -24.36
CA ASP A 80 -4.12 0.73 -25.07
C ASP A 80 -3.08 1.85 -25.26
N ASN A 81 -2.64 2.42 -24.15
CA ASN A 81 -1.58 3.39 -24.10
C ASN A 81 -0.24 2.67 -24.29
N PRO A 82 0.73 3.29 -24.98
CA PRO A 82 2.07 2.74 -25.05
C PRO A 82 2.75 2.79 -23.67
N ASP A 83 3.63 1.83 -23.44
CA ASP A 83 4.53 1.83 -22.28
C ASP A 83 5.36 3.12 -22.22
N LYS A 84 5.65 3.55 -20.99
CA LYS A 84 6.37 4.79 -20.71
C LYS A 84 7.72 4.48 -20.08
N LEU A 85 8.76 5.08 -20.63
CA LEU A 85 10.07 5.13 -19.99
C LEU A 85 10.06 6.26 -18.96
N ILE A 86 10.39 5.94 -17.72
CA ILE A 86 10.36 6.88 -16.60
C ILE A 86 11.74 6.88 -15.93
N ASN A 87 12.30 8.07 -15.75
CA ASN A 87 13.52 8.24 -14.95
C ASN A 87 13.17 8.22 -13.46
N VAL A 88 13.88 7.40 -12.68
CA VAL A 88 13.61 7.21 -11.25
C VAL A 88 13.80 8.52 -10.47
N SER A 89 14.93 9.21 -10.68
CA SER A 89 15.27 10.44 -9.94
C SER A 89 14.34 11.63 -10.23
N GLU A 90 13.79 11.69 -11.45
CA GLU A 90 12.91 12.79 -11.89
C GLU A 90 11.47 12.60 -11.39
N ASN A 91 11.16 11.45 -10.77
CA ASN A 91 9.81 11.07 -10.34
C ASN A 91 9.75 10.73 -8.84
N PRO A 92 10.17 11.63 -7.93
CA PRO A 92 10.28 11.35 -6.50
C PRO A 92 8.94 11.01 -5.81
N GLY A 93 7.80 11.38 -6.41
CA GLY A 93 6.47 10.99 -5.92
C GLY A 93 6.15 9.51 -6.16
N GLN A 94 6.72 8.89 -7.19
CA GLN A 94 6.56 7.47 -7.48
C GLN A 94 7.75 6.65 -6.95
N PHE A 95 8.92 7.28 -6.84
CA PHE A 95 10.17 6.68 -6.40
C PHE A 95 10.79 7.45 -5.23
N PRO A 96 10.15 7.45 -4.05
CA PRO A 96 10.75 8.06 -2.87
C PRO A 96 12.02 7.32 -2.46
N THR A 97 12.99 8.11 -1.98
CA THR A 97 14.16 7.62 -1.24
C THR A 97 13.87 7.73 0.26
N LEU A 98 14.25 6.71 1.02
CA LEU A 98 14.26 6.76 2.49
C LEU A 98 15.64 6.39 3.02
N TYR A 99 16.16 7.23 3.92
CA TYR A 99 17.23 6.84 4.82
C TYR A 99 16.68 6.02 5.99
N PRO A 100 17.51 5.19 6.64
CA PRO A 100 17.14 4.50 7.86
C PRO A 100 16.61 5.45 8.93
N GLY A 101 15.43 5.15 9.46
CA GLY A 101 14.68 5.98 10.40
C GLY A 101 13.68 6.93 9.74
N GLU A 102 13.79 7.17 8.44
CA GLU A 102 12.82 8.00 7.71
C GLU A 102 11.54 7.23 7.39
N SER A 103 10.51 8.01 7.04
CA SER A 103 9.22 7.46 6.68
C SER A 103 8.63 8.12 5.45
N TRP A 104 8.02 7.30 4.61
CA TRP A 104 7.12 7.74 3.54
C TRP A 104 5.67 7.64 4.03
N SER A 105 4.79 8.48 3.50
CA SER A 105 3.37 8.45 3.85
C SER A 105 2.52 8.87 2.66
N ASP A 106 1.31 8.33 2.62
CA ASP A 106 0.28 8.66 1.64
C ASP A 106 -1.09 8.58 2.31
N PHE A 107 -2.10 9.17 1.68
CA PHE A 107 -3.47 9.16 2.17
C PHE A 107 -4.48 9.12 1.02
N TRP A 108 -5.66 8.59 1.31
CA TRP A 108 -6.80 8.60 0.40
C TRP A 108 -8.10 8.69 1.17
N ILE A 109 -9.15 9.08 0.46
CA ILE A 109 -10.50 9.16 1.01
C ILE A 109 -11.25 7.88 0.63
N MET A 110 -11.71 7.17 1.64
CA MET A 110 -12.74 6.15 1.49
C MET A 110 -14.09 6.86 1.56
N ASP A 111 -14.81 6.91 0.46
CA ASP A 111 -16.15 7.48 0.39
C ASP A 111 -17.24 6.41 0.48
N GLY A 112 -18.49 6.87 0.56
CA GLY A 112 -19.66 6.00 0.69
C GLY A 112 -19.89 5.07 -0.52
N GLU A 113 -19.30 5.32 -1.69
CA GLU A 113 -19.41 4.41 -2.84
C GLU A 113 -18.58 3.13 -2.66
N LEU A 114 -17.56 3.19 -1.79
CA LEU A 114 -16.70 2.05 -1.45
C LEU A 114 -17.22 1.27 -0.23
N LEU A 115 -18.33 1.72 0.35
CA LEU A 115 -18.99 1.13 1.50
C LEU A 115 -20.26 0.35 1.05
N PRO A 116 -20.68 -0.73 1.74
CA PRO A 116 -21.89 -1.46 1.37
C PRO A 116 -23.13 -0.60 1.48
N ASP A 117 -23.96 -0.61 0.43
CA ASP A 117 -25.25 0.09 0.40
C ASP A 117 -26.22 -0.38 1.49
N ASP A 118 -26.04 -1.61 1.99
CA ASP A 118 -26.88 -2.26 3.01
C ASP A 118 -26.32 -2.13 4.44
N MET A 119 -25.30 -1.28 4.63
CA MET A 119 -24.68 -1.07 5.92
C MET A 119 -25.68 -0.49 6.93
N LYS A 120 -25.65 -1.01 8.17
CA LYS A 120 -26.57 -0.63 9.24
C LYS A 120 -25.86 0.19 10.31
N LEU A 121 -26.60 1.11 10.93
CA LEU A 121 -26.16 1.78 12.14
C LEU A 121 -25.76 0.76 13.21
N GLY A 122 -24.64 1.00 13.88
CA GLY A 122 -24.08 0.11 14.91
C GLY A 122 -23.21 -1.03 14.37
N GLU A 123 -23.10 -1.23 13.05
CA GLU A 123 -22.14 -2.19 12.50
C GLU A 123 -20.70 -1.70 12.66
N GLN A 124 -19.77 -2.65 12.77
CA GLN A 124 -18.35 -2.36 12.88
C GLN A 124 -17.63 -2.71 11.58
N LEU A 125 -16.71 -1.84 11.19
CA LEU A 125 -15.87 -2.00 10.02
C LEU A 125 -14.40 -2.03 10.46
N ARG A 126 -13.62 -2.85 9.78
CA ARG A 126 -12.15 -2.92 9.93
C ARG A 126 -11.49 -2.67 8.58
N TYR A 127 -10.41 -1.90 8.59
CA TYR A 127 -9.58 -1.65 7.43
C TYR A 127 -8.13 -2.05 7.70
N GLN A 128 -7.52 -2.74 6.75
CA GLN A 128 -6.13 -3.19 6.88
C GLN A 128 -5.43 -3.29 5.53
N PHE A 129 -4.18 -2.82 5.48
CA PHE A 129 -3.21 -3.22 4.47
C PHE A 129 -2.64 -4.60 4.83
N LYS A 130 -2.83 -5.61 3.97
CA LYS A 130 -2.45 -7.01 4.24
C LYS A 130 -0.96 -7.30 4.11
N GLY A 131 -0.17 -6.31 3.70
CA GLY A 131 1.23 -6.50 3.33
C GLY A 131 1.36 -6.77 1.84
N ASN A 132 2.50 -6.40 1.26
CA ASN A 132 2.80 -6.64 -0.14
C ASN A 132 4.32 -6.72 -0.35
N THR A 133 4.76 -7.04 -1.55
CA THR A 133 6.17 -6.92 -1.95
C THR A 133 6.36 -5.74 -2.87
N LEU A 134 7.48 -5.04 -2.72
CA LEU A 134 7.89 -4.01 -3.68
C LEU A 134 8.17 -4.66 -5.04
N ASP A 135 7.57 -4.13 -6.09
CA ASP A 135 7.78 -4.57 -7.47
C ASP A 135 9.13 -4.09 -8.01
N TRP A 136 9.54 -2.89 -7.60
CA TRP A 136 10.84 -2.33 -7.92
C TRP A 136 11.42 -1.59 -6.70
N TRP A 137 12.71 -1.82 -6.46
CA TRP A 137 13.49 -1.10 -5.46
C TRP A 137 14.98 -1.26 -5.78
N ASP A 138 15.78 -0.28 -5.38
CA ASP A 138 17.23 -0.39 -5.43
C ASP A 138 17.89 0.39 -4.28
N TRP A 139 19.16 0.11 -4.03
CA TRP A 139 19.96 0.84 -3.06
C TRP A 139 20.43 2.17 -3.63
N GLY A 140 20.40 3.22 -2.81
CA GLY A 140 20.88 4.54 -3.17
C GLY A 140 19.81 5.60 -3.07
N THR A 141 20.23 6.84 -3.29
CA THR A 141 19.35 8.01 -3.34
C THR A 141 18.85 8.29 -4.75
N ALA A 142 17.98 9.28 -4.89
CA ALA A 142 17.58 9.78 -6.20
C ALA A 142 18.80 10.17 -7.07
N GLU A 143 19.86 10.74 -6.49
CA GLU A 143 21.08 11.10 -7.21
C GLU A 143 21.83 9.87 -7.76
N ASP A 144 21.91 8.79 -6.98
CA ASP A 144 22.49 7.52 -7.44
C ASP A 144 21.70 6.93 -8.63
N HIS A 145 20.40 7.24 -8.69
CA HIS A 145 19.47 6.81 -9.73
C HIS A 145 19.22 7.85 -10.84
N ALA A 146 20.07 8.87 -10.97
CA ALA A 146 19.92 9.93 -11.97
C ALA A 146 19.85 9.43 -13.43
N GLN A 147 20.46 8.27 -13.71
CA GLN A 147 20.46 7.64 -15.04
C GLN A 147 19.63 6.35 -15.09
N THR A 148 18.91 6.03 -14.01
CA THR A 148 18.08 4.83 -13.94
C THR A 148 16.74 5.09 -14.63
N ILE A 149 16.47 4.32 -15.68
CA ILE A 149 15.21 4.36 -16.43
C ILE A 149 14.51 3.03 -16.26
N VAL A 150 13.24 3.09 -15.89
CA VAL A 150 12.35 1.93 -15.77
C VAL A 150 11.19 2.05 -16.75
N THR A 151 10.59 0.91 -17.11
CA THR A 151 9.40 0.88 -17.96
C THR A 151 8.16 0.72 -17.10
N LEU A 152 7.29 1.73 -17.14
CA LEU A 152 5.94 1.67 -16.60
C LEU A 152 4.98 1.24 -17.72
N PRO A 153 4.18 0.19 -17.52
CA PRO A 153 3.16 -0.20 -18.48
C PRO A 153 2.20 0.95 -18.82
N GLY A 154 1.71 0.97 -20.06
CA GLY A 154 0.89 2.08 -20.56
C GLY A 154 -0.39 2.38 -19.76
N SER A 155 -0.91 1.40 -19.03
CA SER A 155 -2.03 1.58 -18.10
C SER A 155 -1.69 2.55 -16.95
N GLY A 156 -0.41 2.67 -16.59
CA GLY A 156 0.10 3.46 -15.47
C GLY A 156 -0.25 2.93 -14.09
N VAL A 157 -0.91 1.77 -14.03
CA VAL A 157 -1.47 1.16 -12.80
C VAL A 157 -0.87 -0.21 -12.50
N GLU A 158 -0.02 -0.72 -13.37
CA GLU A 158 0.65 -2.01 -13.24
C GLU A 158 2.07 -1.84 -12.64
N PRO A 159 2.66 -2.93 -12.12
CA PRO A 159 4.06 -2.97 -11.69
C PRO A 159 5.02 -2.53 -12.79
N ILE A 160 6.24 -2.13 -12.40
CA ILE A 160 7.34 -1.93 -13.34
C ILE A 160 7.56 -3.21 -14.16
N SER A 161 7.49 -3.09 -15.49
CA SER A 161 7.67 -4.21 -16.41
C SER A 161 9.13 -4.44 -16.79
N ASN A 162 9.96 -3.40 -16.74
CA ASN A 162 11.39 -3.47 -16.96
C ASN A 162 12.16 -2.56 -15.99
N PRO A 163 13.18 -3.06 -15.27
CA PRO A 163 13.70 -4.43 -15.34
C PRO A 163 12.72 -5.49 -14.86
N LYS A 164 12.65 -6.61 -15.58
CA LYS A 164 11.76 -7.72 -15.22
C LYS A 164 12.26 -8.38 -13.93
N ASP A 165 11.35 -8.70 -13.01
CA ASP A 165 11.67 -9.30 -11.70
C ASP A 165 12.72 -8.49 -10.92
N ASN A 166 12.72 -7.17 -11.09
CA ASN A 166 13.69 -6.25 -10.50
C ASN A 166 15.16 -6.67 -10.71
N ASP A 167 15.50 -7.20 -11.89
CA ASP A 167 16.79 -7.82 -12.23
C ASP A 167 17.22 -8.96 -11.29
N GLY A 168 16.27 -9.67 -10.68
CA GLY A 168 16.53 -10.73 -9.72
C GLY A 168 17.00 -10.24 -8.34
N ARG A 169 16.82 -8.94 -8.02
CA ARG A 169 17.06 -8.42 -6.67
C ARG A 169 16.17 -9.13 -5.64
N PRO A 170 16.61 -9.27 -4.38
CA PRO A 170 15.79 -9.85 -3.32
C PRO A 170 14.44 -9.16 -3.18
N LYS A 171 13.39 -9.91 -2.85
CA LYS A 171 12.08 -9.33 -2.58
C LYS A 171 12.11 -8.58 -1.25
N VAL A 172 11.70 -7.32 -1.26
CA VAL A 172 11.45 -6.55 -0.05
C VAL A 172 9.98 -6.70 0.31
N VAL A 173 9.72 -7.26 1.48
CA VAL A 173 8.37 -7.48 2.00
C VAL A 173 7.99 -6.32 2.89
N VAL A 174 6.87 -5.68 2.58
CA VAL A 174 6.18 -4.75 3.44
C VAL A 174 5.18 -5.55 4.29
N PRO A 175 5.28 -5.55 5.62
CA PRO A 175 4.36 -6.28 6.48
C PRO A 175 2.96 -5.66 6.47
N ALA A 176 1.99 -6.42 6.96
CA ALA A 176 0.63 -5.92 7.18
C ALA A 176 0.62 -4.73 8.15
N SER A 177 -0.28 -3.78 7.91
CA SER A 177 -0.49 -2.66 8.84
C SER A 177 -1.22 -3.10 10.10
N ASN A 178 -1.28 -2.18 11.07
CA ASN A 178 -2.31 -2.23 12.10
C ASN A 178 -3.71 -2.17 11.47
N ILE A 179 -4.71 -2.64 12.23
CA ILE A 179 -6.12 -2.59 11.84
C ILE A 179 -6.72 -1.29 12.36
N VAL A 180 -7.42 -0.57 11.49
CA VAL A 180 -8.28 0.55 11.87
C VAL A 180 -9.71 0.04 12.00
N GLN A 181 -10.39 0.33 13.12
CA GLN A 181 -11.77 -0.11 13.36
C GLN A 181 -12.65 1.09 13.70
N TRP A 182 -13.86 1.13 13.12
CA TRP A 182 -14.86 2.15 13.43
C TRP A 182 -16.28 1.56 13.43
N THR A 183 -17.21 2.31 14.02
CA THR A 183 -18.63 1.97 14.09
C THR A 183 -19.42 2.93 13.23
N VAL A 184 -20.40 2.40 12.52
CA VAL A 184 -21.33 3.17 11.70
C VAL A 184 -22.31 3.90 12.61
N ALA A 185 -22.30 5.23 12.57
CA ALA A 185 -23.20 6.08 13.33
C ALA A 185 -24.05 6.95 12.40
N SER A 186 -25.16 7.47 12.91
CA SER A 186 -25.89 8.56 12.25
C SER A 186 -25.12 9.86 12.45
N ASP A 187 -25.18 10.74 11.47
CA ASP A 187 -24.76 12.15 11.62
C ASP A 187 -25.53 12.86 12.75
#